data_AF-A0A3D8YTC1-F1
#
_entry.id   AF-A0A3D8YTC1-F1
#
_cell.length_a   1.000
_cell.length_b   1.000
_cell.length_c   1.000
_cell.angle_alpha   90.00
_cell.angle_beta   90.00
_cell.angle_gamma   90.00
#
_symmetry.space_group_name_H-M   'P 1'
#
loop_
_entity.id
_entity.type
_entity.pdbx_description
1 polymer ?
#
loop_
_entity_poly.entity_id
_entity_poly.type
_entity_poly.pdbx_seq_one_letter_code
_entity_poly.pdbx_strand_id
1 'polypeptide(L)'
;MVSISMNPVVTENTRYENARKRSAEVAYTRHADYAGGNEAKRNDLAQRLTNTQTDSQPAQLKEFKKLGAGQLKQVALPLGETLEETIQSWRHVRSEALSNPEPSEVDHQLAAAASAKIMEAEAQLALENRLRTAQRTEESREDSMMQPQPTNSTMDSSLADAMHKLYDQATAAYSIQTSAKQHGYMEANSAYSLIA
;
A
#
# COMPACT_ATOMS: atom_id res chain seq x y z
N MET A 1 0.82 -14.97 -57.54
CA MET A 1 0.33 -14.71 -56.17
C MET A 1 1.50 -14.90 -55.23
N VAL A 2 2.03 -13.82 -54.63
CA VAL A 2 3.19 -13.89 -53.73
C VAL A 2 2.65 -13.95 -52.30
N SER A 3 2.74 -15.14 -51.69
CA SER A 3 2.35 -15.36 -50.30
C SER A 3 3.50 -14.93 -49.39
N ILE A 4 3.34 -13.78 -48.73
CA ILE A 4 4.29 -13.31 -47.71
C ILE A 4 4.08 -14.16 -46.46
N SER A 5 4.98 -15.12 -46.24
CA SER A 5 5.07 -15.88 -45.00
C SER A 5 5.49 -14.96 -43.87
N MET A 6 4.53 -14.50 -43.06
CA MET A 6 4.84 -13.75 -41.84
C MET A 6 5.29 -14.72 -40.76
N ASN A 7 6.57 -14.62 -40.36
CA ASN A 7 7.13 -15.39 -39.27
C ASN A 7 6.44 -15.01 -37.94
N PRO A 8 5.81 -15.97 -37.22
CA PRO A 8 5.02 -15.71 -36.02
C PRO A 8 5.84 -15.09 -34.87
N VAL A 9 7.14 -15.36 -34.84
CA VAL A 9 8.08 -14.84 -33.83
C VAL A 9 8.26 -13.31 -33.91
N VAL A 10 8.20 -12.73 -35.12
CA VAL A 10 8.34 -11.27 -35.30
C VAL A 10 7.06 -10.55 -34.86
N THR A 11 5.90 -11.17 -35.06
CA THR A 11 4.61 -10.62 -34.62
C THR A 11 4.41 -10.68 -33.11
N GLU A 12 5.01 -11.65 -32.41
CA GLU A 12 4.92 -11.75 -30.94
C GLU A 12 5.84 -10.77 -30.23
N ASN A 13 7.09 -10.60 -30.71
CA ASN A 13 8.02 -9.61 -30.16
C ASN A 13 7.49 -8.17 -30.29
N THR A 14 6.90 -7.82 -31.44
CA THR A 14 6.30 -6.49 -31.64
C THR A 14 5.07 -6.26 -30.76
N ARG A 15 4.25 -7.30 -30.50
CA ARG A 15 3.13 -7.21 -29.56
C ARG A 15 3.61 -6.99 -28.12
N TYR A 16 4.65 -7.70 -27.70
CA TYR A 16 5.22 -7.57 -26.36
C TYR A 16 5.85 -6.19 -26.14
N GLU A 17 6.64 -5.68 -27.09
CA GLU A 17 7.20 -4.33 -26.98
C GLU A 17 6.12 -3.24 -26.95
N ASN A 18 5.08 -3.38 -27.76
CA ASN A 18 3.95 -2.44 -27.74
C ASN A 18 3.17 -2.49 -26.43
N ALA A 19 3.01 -3.68 -25.81
CA ALA A 19 2.40 -3.82 -24.49
C ALA A 19 3.26 -3.18 -23.39
N ARG A 20 4.59 -3.37 -23.45
CA ARG A 20 5.54 -2.76 -22.51
C ARG A 20 5.54 -1.23 -22.61
N LYS A 21 5.52 -0.67 -23.82
CA LYS A 21 5.42 0.79 -24.05
C LYS A 21 4.11 1.36 -23.49
N ARG A 22 2.97 0.73 -23.78
CA ARG A 22 1.67 1.13 -23.20
C ARG A 22 1.65 1.05 -21.68
N SER A 23 2.24 0.00 -21.10
CA SER A 23 2.32 -0.12 -19.65
C SER A 23 3.18 0.97 -19.01
N ALA A 24 4.28 1.35 -19.66
CA ALA A 24 5.12 2.45 -19.20
C ALA A 24 4.38 3.80 -19.30
N GLU A 25 3.70 4.06 -20.42
CA GLU A 25 2.87 5.26 -20.60
C GLU A 25 1.79 5.39 -19.53
N VAL A 26 1.07 4.30 -19.23
CA VAL A 26 0.05 4.27 -18.17
C VAL A 26 0.65 4.51 -16.77
N ALA A 27 1.85 4.00 -16.52
CA ALA A 27 2.53 4.25 -15.24
C ALA A 27 2.93 5.72 -15.07
N TYR A 28 3.46 6.34 -16.13
CA TYR A 28 3.84 7.76 -16.11
C TYR A 28 2.63 8.70 -16.01
N THR A 29 1.54 8.42 -16.73
CA THR A 29 0.31 9.24 -16.63
C THR A 29 -0.31 9.14 -15.24
N ARG A 30 -0.39 7.94 -14.64
CA ARG A 30 -0.87 7.79 -13.26
C ARG A 30 -0.03 8.56 -12.25
N HIS A 31 1.29 8.57 -12.41
CA HIS A 31 2.17 9.34 -11.55
C HIS A 31 1.97 10.86 -11.73
N ALA A 32 1.82 11.32 -12.97
CA ALA A 32 1.53 12.73 -13.26
C ALA A 32 0.17 13.17 -12.70
N ASP A 33 -0.86 12.34 -12.84
CA ASP A 33 -2.20 12.59 -12.29
C ASP A 33 -2.19 12.59 -10.75
N TYR A 34 -1.43 11.68 -10.13
CA TYR A 34 -1.27 11.63 -8.68
C TYR A 34 -0.51 12.83 -8.13
N ALA A 35 0.59 13.22 -8.78
CA ALA A 35 1.39 14.38 -8.39
C ALA A 35 0.62 15.69 -8.58
N GLY A 36 0.07 15.94 -9.78
CA GLY A 36 -0.68 17.16 -10.09
C GLY A 36 -2.00 17.27 -9.33
N GLY A 37 -2.72 16.15 -9.16
CA GLY A 37 -3.96 16.11 -8.38
C GLY A 37 -3.75 16.37 -6.89
N ASN A 38 -2.61 15.96 -6.33
CA ASN A 38 -2.26 16.27 -4.94
C ASN A 38 -1.79 17.71 -4.76
N GLU A 39 -1.09 18.31 -5.73
CA GLU A 39 -0.71 19.72 -5.67
C GLU A 39 -1.94 20.64 -5.62
N ALA A 40 -2.96 20.39 -6.45
CA ALA A 40 -4.21 21.14 -6.42
C ALA A 40 -4.93 21.04 -5.05
N LYS A 41 -4.98 19.83 -4.48
CA LYS A 41 -5.56 19.60 -3.13
C LYS A 41 -4.76 20.28 -2.03
N ARG A 42 -3.43 20.30 -2.14
CA ARG A 42 -2.55 21.00 -1.19
C ARG A 42 -2.73 22.51 -1.26
N ASN A 43 -2.90 23.07 -2.46
CA ASN A 43 -3.16 24.49 -2.66
C ASN A 43 -4.55 24.89 -2.16
N ASP A 44 -5.60 24.08 -2.41
CA ASP A 44 -6.94 24.32 -1.85
C ASP A 44 -6.92 24.29 -0.31
N LEU A 45 -6.21 23.32 0.28
CA LEU A 45 -6.06 23.23 1.74
C LEU A 45 -5.28 24.43 2.31
N ALA A 46 -4.23 24.87 1.63
CA ALA A 46 -3.48 26.06 2.02
C ALA A 46 -4.35 27.32 1.97
N GLN A 47 -5.17 27.49 0.92
CA GLN A 47 -6.10 28.62 0.81
C GLN A 47 -7.18 28.61 1.90
N ARG A 48 -7.72 27.43 2.24
CA ARG A 48 -8.68 27.31 3.34
C ARG A 48 -8.07 27.73 4.68
N LEU A 49 -6.84 27.31 4.96
CA LEU A 49 -6.12 27.68 6.19
C LEU A 49 -5.86 29.20 6.26
N THR A 50 -5.46 29.82 5.15
CA THR A 50 -5.24 31.27 5.11
C THR A 50 -6.53 32.08 5.21
N ASN A 51 -7.61 31.60 4.59
CA ASN A 51 -8.91 32.28 4.65
C ASN A 51 -9.58 32.15 6.03
N THR A 52 -9.32 31.07 6.77
CA THR A 52 -9.74 30.97 8.18
C THR A 52 -8.98 31.91 9.12
N GLN A 53 -7.79 32.37 8.72
CA GLN A 53 -6.98 33.31 9.52
C GLN A 53 -7.41 34.77 9.35
N THR A 54 -8.12 35.14 8.28
CA THR A 54 -8.48 36.54 8.01
C THR A 54 -9.73 37.04 8.75
N ASP A 55 -10.64 36.14 9.16
CA ASP A 55 -11.88 36.51 9.89
C ASP A 55 -11.79 36.29 11.40
N SER A 56 -10.68 35.75 11.90
CA SER A 56 -10.42 35.63 13.33
C SER A 56 -9.39 36.68 13.74
N GLN A 57 -9.85 37.68 14.51
CA GLN A 57 -9.00 38.51 15.37
C GLN A 57 -7.92 37.63 16.03
N PRO A 58 -6.73 38.16 16.38
CA PRO A 58 -5.73 37.39 17.07
C PRO A 58 -6.29 37.02 18.45
N ALA A 59 -6.98 35.87 18.51
CA ALA A 59 -7.18 35.15 19.73
C ALA A 59 -5.76 34.94 20.24
N GLN A 60 -5.41 35.70 21.28
CA GLN A 60 -4.20 35.47 22.05
C GLN A 60 -4.06 33.97 22.16
N LEU A 61 -2.92 33.44 21.71
CA LEU A 61 -2.52 32.06 21.95
C LEU A 61 -2.59 31.88 23.46
N LYS A 62 -3.78 31.53 23.97
CA LYS A 62 -3.98 31.11 25.35
C LYS A 62 -3.15 29.85 25.41
N GLU A 63 -1.97 29.98 26.01
CA GLU A 63 -1.09 28.86 26.28
C GLU A 63 -1.96 27.72 26.81
N PHE A 64 -1.91 26.58 26.13
CA PHE A 64 -2.73 25.43 26.45
C PHE A 64 -2.35 24.96 27.85
N LYS A 65 -3.05 25.48 28.86
CA LYS A 65 -2.79 25.17 30.26
C LYS A 65 -3.41 23.81 30.53
N LYS A 66 -2.60 22.76 30.31
CA LYS A 66 -2.96 21.40 30.67
C LYS A 66 -3.28 21.39 32.16
N LEU A 67 -4.53 21.11 32.52
CA LEU A 67 -4.91 21.03 33.93
C LEU A 67 -4.21 19.81 34.52
N GLY A 68 -3.69 19.95 35.74
CA GLY A 68 -2.97 18.86 36.40
C GLY A 68 -3.89 17.65 36.63
N ALA A 69 -3.33 16.45 36.84
CA ALA A 69 -4.09 15.23 37.06
C ALA A 69 -5.09 15.30 38.24
N GLY A 70 -4.91 16.24 39.18
CA GLY A 70 -5.84 16.51 40.29
C GLY A 70 -6.93 17.57 40.01
N GLN A 71 -6.89 18.25 38.87
CA GLN A 71 -7.87 19.26 38.45
C GLN A 71 -8.87 18.73 37.41
N LEU A 72 -8.57 17.57 36.80
CA LEU A 72 -9.52 16.87 35.95
C LEU A 72 -10.57 16.19 36.83
N LYS A 73 -11.84 16.35 36.46
CA LYS A 73 -12.97 15.65 37.07
C LYS A 73 -12.63 14.15 37.07
N GLN A 74 -12.44 13.55 38.24
CA GLN A 74 -12.19 12.12 38.38
C GLN A 74 -13.49 11.36 38.04
N VAL A 75 -13.79 11.27 36.75
CA VAL A 75 -14.79 10.35 36.24
C VAL A 75 -14.14 8.98 36.31
N ALA A 76 -14.70 8.08 37.13
CA ALA A 76 -14.30 6.68 37.13
C ALA A 76 -14.39 6.18 35.68
N LEU A 77 -13.23 5.88 35.08
CA LEU A 77 -13.13 5.60 33.65
C LEU A 77 -13.95 4.33 33.37
N PRO A 78 -15.01 4.39 32.53
CA PRO A 78 -15.79 3.22 32.23
C PRO A 78 -15.00 2.31 31.27
N LEU A 79 -14.44 1.23 31.82
CA LEU A 79 -13.88 0.13 31.04
C LEU A 79 -15.03 -0.86 30.81
N GLY A 80 -15.43 -1.04 29.54
CA GLY A 80 -16.38 -2.08 29.16
C GLY A 80 -15.72 -3.46 29.16
N GLU A 81 -16.50 -4.53 29.10
CA GLU A 81 -15.97 -5.89 28.97
C GLU A 81 -15.39 -6.11 27.56
N THR A 82 -15.89 -5.36 26.57
CA THR A 82 -15.41 -5.34 25.18
C THR A 82 -14.87 -3.96 24.75
N LEU A 83 -14.08 -3.93 23.67
CA LEU A 83 -13.57 -2.68 23.09
C LEU A 83 -14.72 -1.80 22.57
N GLU A 84 -15.76 -2.41 22.01
CA GLU A 84 -16.95 -1.74 21.52
C GLU A 84 -17.74 -1.07 22.66
N GLU A 85 -17.94 -1.77 23.78
CA GLU A 85 -18.57 -1.20 24.97
C GLU A 85 -17.73 -0.07 25.57
N THR A 86 -16.41 -0.21 25.54
CA THR A 86 -15.49 0.84 25.95
C THR A 86 -15.64 2.08 25.07
N ILE A 87 -15.73 1.91 23.74
CA ILE A 87 -16.00 3.02 22.81
C ILE A 87 -17.35 3.69 23.09
N GLN A 88 -18.41 2.92 23.29
CA GLN A 88 -19.76 3.43 23.63
C GLN A 88 -19.72 4.25 24.93
N SER A 89 -19.05 3.73 25.94
CA SER A 89 -18.93 4.38 27.24
C SER A 89 -18.17 5.70 27.15
N TRP A 90 -17.04 5.73 26.42
CA TRP A 90 -16.30 6.98 26.18
C TRP A 90 -17.06 7.97 25.31
N ARG A 91 -17.88 7.50 24.36
CA ARG A 91 -18.77 8.37 23.58
C ARG A 91 -19.80 9.04 24.48
N HIS A 92 -20.34 8.32 25.46
CA HIS A 92 -21.24 8.86 26.46
C HIS A 92 -20.56 9.91 27.34
N VAL A 93 -19.38 9.63 27.88
CA VAL A 93 -18.57 10.59 28.66
C VAL A 93 -18.28 11.86 27.86
N ARG A 94 -17.94 11.72 26.57
CA ARG A 94 -17.71 12.87 25.69
C ARG A 94 -18.99 13.68 25.45
N SER A 95 -20.12 13.02 25.21
CA SER A 95 -21.39 13.72 25.01
C SER A 95 -21.87 14.40 26.29
N GLU A 96 -21.65 13.80 27.44
CA GLU A 96 -22.01 14.38 28.74
C GLU A 96 -21.15 15.61 29.03
N ALA A 97 -19.83 15.54 28.81
CA ALA A 97 -18.93 16.67 28.96
C ALA A 97 -19.29 17.85 28.04
N LEU A 98 -19.76 17.58 26.81
CA LEU A 98 -20.16 18.60 25.84
C LEU A 98 -21.66 18.95 25.86
N SER A 99 -22.44 18.34 26.77
CA SER A 99 -23.89 18.58 26.85
C SER A 99 -24.24 19.94 27.45
N ASN A 100 -23.33 20.52 28.24
CA ASN A 100 -23.49 21.85 28.78
C ASN A 100 -23.35 22.89 27.65
N PRO A 101 -24.23 23.92 27.59
CA PRO A 101 -24.19 24.94 26.54
C PRO A 101 -22.95 25.84 26.62
N GLU A 102 -22.31 25.92 27.79
CA GLU A 102 -21.03 26.60 28.01
C GLU A 102 -20.08 25.67 28.78
N PRO A 103 -19.45 24.70 28.10
CA PRO A 103 -18.59 23.70 28.74
C PRO A 103 -17.32 24.34 29.31
N SER A 104 -16.91 23.89 30.50
CA SER A 104 -15.69 24.37 31.15
C SER A 104 -14.43 23.90 30.40
N GLU A 105 -13.29 24.57 30.58
CA GLU A 105 -11.99 24.09 30.08
C GLU A 105 -11.68 22.66 30.56
N VAL A 106 -12.17 22.27 31.75
CA VAL A 106 -12.09 20.90 32.29
C VAL A 106 -12.90 19.92 31.44
N ASP A 107 -14.12 20.29 31.04
CA ASP A 107 -15.02 19.44 30.27
C ASP A 107 -14.48 19.24 28.84
N HIS A 108 -13.87 20.29 28.26
CA HIS A 108 -13.15 20.17 26.98
C HIS A 108 -11.97 19.21 27.07
N GLN A 109 -11.18 19.27 28.15
CA GLN A 109 -10.06 18.35 28.35
C GLN A 109 -10.54 16.91 28.58
N LEU A 110 -11.65 16.72 29.29
CA LEU A 110 -12.29 15.41 29.46
C LEU A 110 -12.82 14.85 28.13
N ALA A 111 -13.48 15.68 27.33
CA ALA A 111 -13.96 15.30 25.99
C ALA A 111 -12.80 14.95 25.03
N ALA A 112 -11.67 15.68 25.12
CA ALA A 112 -10.47 15.39 24.36
C ALA A 112 -9.83 14.07 24.80
N ALA A 113 -9.72 13.82 26.11
CA ALA A 113 -9.22 12.55 26.64
C ALA A 113 -10.11 11.37 26.22
N ALA A 114 -11.44 11.53 26.30
CA ALA A 114 -12.40 10.54 25.82
C ALA A 114 -12.23 10.29 24.32
N SER A 115 -12.03 11.32 23.51
CA SER A 115 -11.80 11.19 22.06
C SER A 115 -10.50 10.46 21.73
N ALA A 116 -9.42 10.73 22.48
CA ALA A 116 -8.17 10.00 22.31
C ALA A 116 -8.33 8.51 22.63
N LYS A 117 -9.09 8.17 23.69
CA LYS A 117 -9.36 6.77 24.06
C LYS A 117 -10.27 6.05 23.07
N ILE A 118 -11.26 6.73 22.51
CA ILE A 118 -12.09 6.20 21.41
C ILE A 118 -11.19 5.85 20.22
N MET A 119 -10.29 6.76 19.81
CA MET A 119 -9.40 6.54 18.68
C MET A 119 -8.46 5.35 18.91
N GLU A 120 -7.92 5.21 20.12
CA GLU A 120 -7.08 4.07 20.51
C GLU A 120 -7.84 2.73 20.39
N ALA A 121 -9.06 2.65 20.92
CA ALA A 121 -9.87 1.45 20.86
C ALA A 121 -10.34 1.13 19.42
N GLU A 122 -10.72 2.14 18.64
CA GLU A 122 -11.09 1.98 17.22
C GLU A 122 -9.88 1.49 16.39
N ALA A 123 -8.67 1.95 16.69
CA ALA A 123 -7.45 1.46 16.04
C ALA A 123 -7.17 -0.02 16.37
N GLN A 124 -7.40 -0.45 17.62
CA GLN A 124 -7.27 -1.85 18.02
C GLN A 124 -8.28 -2.74 17.27
N LEU A 125 -9.54 -2.30 17.17
CA LEU A 125 -10.55 -3.02 16.38
C LEU A 125 -10.19 -3.09 14.89
N ALA A 126 -9.64 -2.03 14.32
CA ALA A 126 -9.19 -2.05 12.93
C ALA A 126 -8.07 -3.07 12.69
N LEU A 127 -7.13 -3.19 13.63
CA LEU A 127 -6.06 -4.18 13.57
C LEU A 127 -6.61 -5.61 13.69
N GLU A 128 -7.51 -5.86 14.64
CA GLU A 128 -8.13 -7.17 14.81
C GLU A 128 -8.92 -7.58 13.55
N ASN A 129 -9.72 -6.67 13.01
CA ASN A 129 -10.45 -6.89 11.77
C ASN A 129 -9.51 -7.21 10.61
N ARG A 130 -8.38 -6.48 10.49
CA ARG A 130 -7.38 -6.76 9.46
C ARG A 130 -6.77 -8.15 9.61
N LEU A 131 -6.40 -8.55 10.83
CA LEU A 131 -5.87 -9.89 11.11
C LEU A 131 -6.90 -10.97 10.77
N ARG A 132 -8.16 -10.78 11.16
CA ARG A 132 -9.25 -11.70 10.87
C ARG A 132 -9.52 -11.83 9.37
N THR A 133 -9.47 -10.73 8.63
CA THR A 133 -9.59 -10.77 7.15
C THR A 133 -8.41 -11.47 6.50
N ALA A 134 -7.19 -11.27 7.01
CA ALA A 134 -6.00 -11.96 6.51
C ALA A 134 -6.11 -13.47 6.74
N GLN A 135 -6.49 -13.90 7.94
CA GLN A 135 -6.72 -15.32 8.26
C GLN A 135 -7.76 -15.95 7.34
N ARG A 136 -8.93 -15.31 7.16
CA ARG A 136 -9.95 -15.82 6.24
C ARG A 136 -9.48 -15.90 4.80
N THR A 137 -8.61 -14.98 4.38
CA THR A 137 -8.04 -14.98 3.02
C THR A 137 -7.06 -16.14 2.84
N GLU A 138 -6.23 -16.41 3.85
CA GLU A 138 -5.34 -17.58 3.85
C GLU A 138 -6.14 -18.90 3.90
N GLU A 139 -7.16 -19.01 4.76
CA GLU A 139 -8.07 -20.17 4.80
C GLU A 139 -8.76 -20.40 3.43
N SER A 140 -9.25 -19.32 2.80
CA SER A 140 -9.86 -19.41 1.46
C SER A 140 -8.85 -19.77 0.37
N ARG A 141 -7.58 -19.38 0.53
CA ARG A 141 -6.49 -19.73 -0.39
C ARG A 141 -6.11 -21.19 -0.23
N GLU A 142 -6.03 -21.70 1.00
CA GLU A 142 -5.82 -23.12 1.28
C GLU A 142 -6.97 -23.98 0.73
N ASP A 143 -8.22 -23.56 0.92
CA ASP A 143 -9.39 -24.23 0.33
C ASP A 143 -9.40 -24.18 -1.21
N SER A 144 -8.92 -23.09 -1.81
CA SER A 144 -8.77 -22.97 -3.27
C SER A 144 -7.63 -23.85 -3.81
N MET A 145 -6.58 -24.11 -3.02
CA MET A 145 -5.51 -25.06 -3.37
C MET A 145 -5.94 -26.52 -3.19
N MET A 146 -6.99 -26.78 -2.39
CA MET A 146 -7.57 -28.10 -2.16
C MET A 146 -8.70 -28.45 -3.16
N GLN A 147 -9.25 -27.47 -3.89
CA GLN A 147 -10.12 -27.77 -5.02
C GLN A 147 -9.29 -28.22 -6.24
N PRO A 148 -9.61 -29.38 -6.85
CA PRO A 148 -9.00 -29.77 -8.11
C PRO A 148 -9.46 -28.80 -9.20
N GLN A 149 -8.64 -27.80 -9.46
CA GLN A 149 -8.79 -26.92 -10.61
C GLN A 149 -8.72 -27.79 -11.87
N PRO A 150 -9.65 -27.65 -12.84
CA PRO A 150 -9.50 -28.33 -14.13
C PRO A 150 -8.21 -27.82 -14.76
N THR A 151 -7.20 -28.68 -14.79
CA THR A 151 -5.88 -28.38 -15.30
C THR A 151 -5.99 -28.10 -16.78
N ASN A 152 -5.90 -26.82 -17.16
CA ASN A 152 -5.44 -26.44 -18.49
C ASN A 152 -3.94 -26.75 -18.56
N SER A 153 -3.64 -28.05 -18.69
CA SER A 153 -2.33 -28.69 -18.61
C SER A 153 -1.32 -28.28 -19.69
N THR A 154 -1.62 -27.24 -20.48
CA THR A 154 -0.78 -26.77 -21.59
C THR A 154 -0.04 -25.47 -21.29
N MET A 155 -0.53 -24.62 -20.37
CA MET A 155 0.11 -23.34 -20.07
C MET A 155 1.24 -23.44 -19.03
N ASP A 156 1.07 -24.26 -17.99
CA ASP A 156 2.08 -24.40 -16.93
C ASP A 156 3.34 -25.14 -17.39
N SER A 157 3.22 -26.07 -18.36
CA SER A 157 4.38 -26.71 -19.00
C SER A 157 5.25 -25.69 -19.72
N SER A 158 4.65 -24.70 -20.38
CA SER A 158 5.40 -23.69 -21.15
C SER A 158 6.22 -22.76 -20.25
N LEU A 159 5.70 -22.41 -19.07
CA LEU A 159 6.42 -21.53 -18.14
C LEU A 159 7.54 -22.29 -17.43
N ALA A 160 7.28 -23.52 -16.99
CA ALA A 160 8.28 -24.38 -16.39
C ALA A 160 9.43 -24.70 -17.37
N ASP A 161 9.11 -25.04 -18.62
CA ASP A 161 10.11 -25.28 -19.67
C ASP A 161 10.92 -24.02 -20.01
N ALA A 162 10.29 -22.84 -20.00
CA ALA A 162 10.99 -21.57 -20.20
C ALA A 162 11.96 -21.27 -19.05
N MET A 163 11.57 -21.54 -17.81
CA MET A 163 12.45 -21.39 -16.64
C MET A 163 13.61 -22.38 -16.68
N HIS A 164 13.36 -23.65 -17.02
CA HIS A 164 14.43 -24.65 -17.17
C HIS A 164 15.46 -24.24 -18.24
N LYS A 165 15.01 -23.77 -19.41
CA LYS A 165 15.90 -23.28 -20.47
C LYS A 165 16.76 -22.08 -20.02
N LEU A 166 16.21 -21.19 -19.21
CA LEU A 166 16.94 -20.04 -18.68
C LEU A 166 18.01 -20.47 -17.66
N TYR A 167 17.71 -21.45 -16.81
CA TYR A 167 18.70 -22.03 -15.90
C TYR A 167 19.81 -22.78 -16.64
N ASP A 168 19.48 -23.54 -17.69
CA ASP A 168 20.47 -24.23 -18.52
C ASP A 168 21.38 -23.23 -19.25
N GLN A 169 20.82 -22.13 -19.75
CA GLN A 169 21.61 -21.06 -20.37
C GLN A 169 22.54 -20.38 -19.36
N ALA A 170 22.06 -20.12 -18.14
CA ALA A 170 22.87 -19.50 -17.09
C ALA A 170 24.01 -20.41 -16.63
N THR A 171 23.74 -21.71 -16.47
CA THR A 171 24.76 -22.70 -16.09
C THR A 171 25.80 -22.90 -17.21
N ALA A 172 25.37 -22.91 -18.47
CA ALA A 172 26.29 -22.95 -19.62
C ALA A 172 27.17 -21.68 -19.71
N ALA A 173 26.61 -20.49 -19.48
CA ALA A 173 27.41 -19.26 -19.47
C ALA A 173 28.44 -19.27 -18.35
N TYR A 174 28.07 -19.78 -17.17
CA TYR A 174 28.99 -19.88 -16.04
C TYR A 174 30.09 -20.92 -16.26
N SER A 175 29.77 -22.05 -16.91
CA SER A 175 30.77 -23.07 -17.26
C SER A 175 31.77 -22.58 -18.32
N ILE A 176 31.32 -21.74 -19.26
CA ILE A 176 32.20 -21.06 -20.21
C ILE A 176 33.10 -20.06 -19.48
N GLN A 177 32.55 -19.30 -18.51
CA GLN A 177 33.35 -18.35 -17.74
C GLN A 177 34.42 -19.04 -16.88
N THR A 178 34.09 -20.18 -16.27
CA THR A 178 35.05 -20.93 -15.43
C THR A 178 36.11 -21.63 -16.28
N SER A 179 35.74 -22.22 -17.40
CA SER A 179 36.70 -22.82 -18.35
C SER A 179 37.61 -21.77 -18.98
N ALA A 180 37.08 -20.60 -19.38
CA ALA A 180 37.88 -19.49 -19.87
C ALA A 180 38.88 -18.99 -18.82
N LYS A 181 38.49 -18.89 -17.55
CA LYS A 181 39.41 -18.54 -16.45
C LYS A 181 40.52 -19.57 -16.26
N GLN A 182 40.21 -20.86 -16.39
CA GLN A 182 41.19 -21.94 -16.25
C GLN A 182 42.20 -21.99 -17.42
N HIS A 183 41.77 -21.65 -18.63
CA HIS A 183 42.60 -21.67 -19.85
C HIS A 183 43.17 -20.29 -20.22
N GLY A 184 43.23 -19.35 -19.27
CA GLY A 184 43.85 -18.03 -19.47
C GLY A 184 43.16 -17.16 -20.52
N TYR A 185 41.85 -17.32 -20.72
CA TYR A 185 41.01 -16.62 -21.70
C TYR A 185 41.45 -16.80 -23.16
N MET A 186 42.14 -17.91 -23.50
CA MET A 186 42.56 -18.18 -24.88
C MET A 186 41.45 -18.76 -25.77
N GLU A 187 40.31 -19.18 -25.22
CA GLU A 187 39.15 -19.65 -25.99
C GLU A 187 38.19 -18.50 -26.32
N ALA A 188 38.62 -17.60 -27.20
CA ALA A 188 37.69 -16.78 -27.97
C ALA A 188 37.14 -17.63 -29.12
N ASN A 189 36.07 -18.38 -28.87
CA ASN A 189 35.46 -19.17 -29.94
C ASN A 189 34.78 -18.23 -30.97
N SER A 190 35.10 -18.46 -32.24
CA SER A 190 34.81 -17.65 -33.44
C SER A 190 33.34 -17.67 -33.88
N ALA A 191 32.38 -17.58 -32.95
CA ALA A 191 30.95 -17.68 -33.27
C ALA A 191 30.22 -16.32 -33.37
N TYR A 192 30.87 -15.21 -33.04
CA TYR A 192 30.30 -13.88 -33.18
C TYR A 192 31.22 -12.99 -34.02
N SER A 193 31.37 -13.33 -35.31
CA SER A 193 31.73 -12.30 -36.28
C SER A 193 30.48 -11.47 -36.55
N LEU A 194 30.60 -10.17 -36.29
CA LEU A 194 29.65 -9.14 -36.71
C LEU A 194 29.39 -9.30 -38.21
N ILE A 195 28.15 -9.60 -38.57
CA ILE A 195 27.66 -9.30 -39.92
C ILE A 195 27.46 -7.79 -39.94
N ALA A 196 28.40 -7.11 -40.62
CA ALA A 196 28.28 -5.74 -41.09
C ALA A 196 27.23 -5.63 -42.22
#